data_AF-A0A075N262-F1
#
_entry.id   AF-A0A075N262-F1
#
_cell.length_a   1.000
_cell.length_b   1.000
_cell.length_c   1.000
_cell.angle_alpha   90.00
_cell.angle_beta   90.00
_cell.angle_gamma   90.00
#
_symmetry.space_group_name_H-M   'P 1'
#
loop_
_entity.id
_entity.type
_entity.pdbx_description
1 polymer ?
#
loop_
_entity_poly.entity_id
_entity_poly.type
_entity_poly.pdbx_seq_one_letter_code
_entity_poly.pdbx_strand_id
1 'polypeptide(L)'
;MRSIRTGGYYPVGIVDIGVLPLEARTCGGRNKSRVAYILPQTHLMMTVDKKEILLAEIKACESLLLKCGYNSEIEKNAIEQELTELKMVLDLLT
;
A
#
# COMPACT_ATOMS: atom_id res chain seq x y z
N MET A 1 -13.86 -7.49 10.26
CA MET A 1 -13.76 -8.07 8.91
C MET A 1 -14.26 -7.04 7.90
N ARG A 2 -13.40 -6.52 7.01
CA ARG A 2 -13.80 -5.53 5.99
C ARG A 2 -13.85 -6.23 4.63
N SER A 3 -15.04 -6.24 4.02
CA SER A 3 -15.33 -6.91 2.75
C SER A 3 -14.63 -6.20 1.59
N ILE A 4 -13.86 -6.95 0.80
CA ILE A 4 -13.25 -6.49 -0.45
C ILE A 4 -14.14 -6.97 -1.59
N ARG A 5 -14.68 -6.04 -2.40
CA ARG A 5 -15.44 -6.36 -3.61
C ARG A 5 -14.48 -6.90 -4.68
N THR A 6 -14.66 -8.15 -5.08
CA THR A 6 -13.97 -8.79 -6.21
C THR A 6 -14.80 -8.60 -7.49
N GLY A 7 -14.34 -7.77 -8.45
CA GLY A 7 -15.09 -7.55 -9.68
C GLY A 7 -14.47 -6.65 -10.76
N GLY A 8 -13.16 -6.37 -10.72
CA GLY A 8 -12.46 -5.58 -11.75
C GLY A 8 -10.94 -5.71 -11.63
N TYR A 9 -10.22 -5.51 -12.72
CA TYR A 9 -8.75 -5.34 -12.71
C TYR A 9 -8.42 -3.98 -12.07
N TYR A 10 -8.43 -3.92 -10.75
CA TYR A 10 -7.99 -2.73 -10.01
C TYR A 10 -6.46 -2.76 -9.92
N PRO A 11 -5.78 -1.60 -10.01
CA PRO A 11 -4.32 -1.54 -9.89
C PRO A 11 -3.88 -2.04 -8.50
N VAL A 12 -2.77 -2.80 -8.47
CA VAL A 12 -2.17 -3.37 -7.25
C VAL A 12 -0.66 -3.13 -7.29
N GLY A 13 -0.11 -2.53 -6.25
CA GLY A 13 1.33 -2.49 -6.01
C GLY A 13 1.75 -3.75 -5.25
N ILE A 14 2.78 -4.47 -5.70
CA ILE A 14 3.25 -5.69 -5.02
C ILE A 14 4.76 -5.58 -4.86
N VAL A 15 5.23 -5.85 -3.64
CA VAL A 15 6.66 -5.83 -3.28
C VAL A 15 6.94 -6.99 -2.34
N ASP A 16 8.07 -7.68 -2.53
CA ASP A 16 8.49 -8.76 -1.64
C ASP A 16 9.40 -8.24 -0.51
N ILE A 17 9.10 -8.64 0.71
CA ILE A 17 9.93 -8.52 1.91
C ILE A 17 10.57 -9.88 2.16
N GLY A 18 11.75 -10.12 1.60
CA GLY A 18 12.34 -11.46 1.60
C GLY A 18 11.48 -12.43 0.78
N VAL A 19 10.75 -13.33 1.45
CA VAL A 19 9.81 -14.29 0.82
C VAL A 19 8.34 -13.90 1.01
N LEU A 20 8.08 -12.74 1.62
CA LEU A 20 6.74 -12.28 1.97
C LEU A 20 6.22 -11.24 0.97
N PRO A 21 5.18 -11.55 0.18
CA PRO A 21 4.57 -10.55 -0.68
C PRO A 21 3.74 -9.56 0.16
N LEU A 22 3.98 -8.28 -0.03
CA LEU A 22 3.18 -7.17 0.47
C LEU A 22 2.44 -6.53 -0.69
N GLU A 23 1.12 -6.53 -0.65
CA GLU A 23 0.29 -5.90 -1.66
C GLU A 23 -0.30 -4.59 -1.13
N ALA A 24 -0.17 -3.51 -1.88
CA ALA A 24 -0.86 -2.24 -1.66
C ALA A 24 -2.00 -2.07 -2.66
N ARG A 25 -3.18 -1.66 -2.16
CA ARG A 25 -4.37 -1.39 -2.97
C ARG A 25 -5.07 -0.14 -2.47
N THR A 26 -5.65 0.62 -3.39
CA THR A 26 -6.62 1.65 -3.02
C THR A 26 -7.94 0.98 -2.64
N CYS A 27 -8.54 1.46 -1.55
CA CYS A 27 -9.85 1.06 -1.11
C CYS A 27 -10.67 2.29 -0.72
N GLY A 28 -11.91 2.34 -1.16
CA GLY A 28 -12.73 3.52 -0.94
C GLY A 28 -13.88 3.64 -1.92
N GLY A 29 -14.70 4.67 -1.70
CA GLY A 29 -15.79 5.03 -2.59
C GLY A 29 -15.49 6.33 -3.33
N ARG A 30 -16.47 6.79 -4.12
CA ARG A 30 -16.36 7.98 -4.99
C ARG A 30 -15.96 9.30 -4.29
N ASN A 31 -15.96 9.35 -2.96
CA ASN A 31 -15.68 10.58 -2.19
C ASN A 31 -14.41 10.48 -1.32
N LYS A 32 -13.91 9.27 -1.06
CA LYS A 32 -12.74 9.06 -0.21
C LYS A 32 -12.11 7.71 -0.52
N SER A 33 -10.81 7.75 -0.80
CA SER A 33 -9.96 6.58 -0.96
C SER A 33 -8.90 6.54 0.15
N ARG A 34 -8.36 5.35 0.40
CA ARG A 34 -7.25 5.08 1.33
C ARG A 34 -6.41 3.96 0.75
N VAL A 35 -5.17 3.82 1.17
CA VAL A 35 -4.37 2.65 0.85
C VAL A 35 -4.62 1.57 1.90
N ALA A 36 -4.69 0.31 1.46
CA ALA A 36 -4.73 -0.85 2.32
C ALA A 36 -3.62 -1.82 1.92
N TYR A 37 -2.97 -2.40 2.91
CA TYR A 37 -1.92 -3.40 2.74
C TYR A 37 -2.44 -4.80 3.05
N ILE A 38 -2.05 -5.76 2.23
CA ILE A 38 -2.36 -7.18 2.41
C ILE A 38 -1.04 -7.92 2.52
N LEU A 39 -0.87 -8.62 3.65
CA LEU A 39 0.23 -9.54 3.90
C LEU A 39 -0.36 -10.93 4.16
N PRO A 40 -0.19 -11.90 3.25
CA PRO A 40 -0.85 -13.20 3.36
C PRO A 40 -0.21 -14.12 4.42
N GLN A 41 1.01 -13.86 4.89
CA GLN A 41 1.70 -14.66 5.90
C GLN A 41 2.03 -13.83 7.15
N THR A 42 0.99 -13.49 7.89
CA THR A 42 1.06 -12.63 9.11
C THR A 42 1.94 -13.18 10.22
N HIS A 43 2.21 -14.49 10.27
CA HIS A 43 3.04 -15.12 11.30
C HIS A 43 4.54 -14.81 11.12
N LEU A 44 5.00 -14.58 9.89
CA LEU A 44 6.39 -14.19 9.60
C LEU A 44 6.62 -12.68 9.76
N MET A 45 5.55 -11.88 9.86
CA MET A 45 5.67 -10.44 10.08
C MET A 45 6.35 -10.07 11.40
N MET A 46 6.28 -10.94 12.41
CA MET A 46 6.95 -10.72 13.70
C MET A 46 8.48 -10.77 13.62
N THR A 47 9.04 -11.33 12.54
CA THR A 47 10.49 -11.45 12.34
C THR A 47 11.06 -10.36 11.43
N VAL A 48 10.21 -9.50 10.87
CA VAL A 48 10.62 -8.45 9.95
C VAL A 48 10.80 -7.15 10.71
N ASP A 49 11.88 -6.43 10.42
CA ASP A 49 12.12 -5.11 11.01
C ASP A 49 11.05 -4.10 10.56
N LYS A 50 10.58 -3.25 11.48
CA LYS A 50 9.55 -2.24 11.17
C LYS A 50 9.98 -1.28 10.06
N LYS A 51 11.28 -0.98 9.96
CA LYS A 51 11.86 -0.18 8.88
C LYS A 51 11.74 -0.89 7.54
N GLU A 52 11.96 -2.21 7.49
CA GLU A 52 11.80 -2.99 6.27
C GLU A 52 10.35 -3.04 5.80
N ILE A 53 9.40 -3.16 6.75
CA ILE A 53 7.96 -3.08 6.45
C ILE A 53 7.62 -1.71 5.85
N LEU A 54 8.03 -0.62 6.49
CA LEU A 54 7.77 0.74 6.00
C LEU A 54 8.38 0.99 4.61
N LEU A 55 9.61 0.54 4.37
CA LEU A 55 10.25 0.65 3.05
C LEU A 55 9.49 -0.14 1.97
N ALA A 56 8.93 -1.29 2.32
CA ALA A 56 8.14 -2.10 1.40
C ALA A 56 6.77 -1.47 1.11
N GLU A 57 6.09 -0.92 2.12
CA GLU A 57 4.84 -0.16 1.95
C GLU A 57 5.06 1.05 1.04
N ILE A 58 6.14 1.81 1.23
CA ILE A 58 6.52 2.93 0.34
C ILE A 58 6.68 2.46 -1.11
N LYS A 59 7.48 1.41 -1.34
CA LYS A 59 7.70 0.86 -2.69
C LYS A 59 6.40 0.33 -3.31
N ALA A 60 5.54 -0.29 -2.51
CA ALA A 60 4.26 -0.81 -2.98
C ALA A 60 3.32 0.34 -3.37
N CYS A 61 3.32 1.44 -2.60
CA CYS A 61 2.59 2.66 -2.94
C CYS A 61 3.13 3.35 -4.20
N GLU A 62 4.46 3.42 -4.39
CA GLU A 62 5.06 3.94 -5.63
C GLU A 62 4.67 3.08 -6.85
N SER A 63 4.72 1.75 -6.71
CA SER A 63 4.26 0.81 -7.74
C SER A 63 2.76 0.96 -8.03
N LEU A 64 1.95 1.15 -6.99
CA LEU A 64 0.52 1.37 -7.09
C LEU A 64 0.21 2.69 -7.80
N LEU A 65 0.94 3.77 -7.50
CA LEU A 65 0.80 5.08 -8.13
C LEU A 65 1.09 5.02 -9.65
N LEU A 66 2.13 4.29 -10.05
CA LEU A 66 2.47 4.08 -11.46
C LEU A 66 1.38 3.31 -12.23
N LYS A 67 0.68 2.39 -11.55
CA LYS A 67 -0.42 1.61 -12.13
C LYS A 67 -1.76 2.30 -12.03
N CYS A 68 -1.91 3.26 -11.13
CA CYS A 68 -3.10 4.08 -10.96
C CYS A 68 -3.25 4.96 -12.21
N GLY A 69 -4.13 4.53 -13.12
CA GLY A 69 -4.39 5.26 -14.36
C GLY A 69 -4.79 6.73 -14.11
N TYR A 70 -4.66 7.56 -15.14
CA TYR A 70 -4.91 9.01 -15.06
C TYR A 70 -6.34 9.40 -14.62
N ASN A 71 -7.30 8.46 -14.62
CA ASN A 71 -8.72 8.75 -14.45
C ASN A 71 -9.22 8.78 -12.99
N SER A 72 -8.39 8.47 -12.00
CA SER A 72 -8.83 8.44 -10.58
C SER A 72 -7.97 9.37 -9.72
N GLU A 73 -8.24 10.67 -9.78
CA GLU A 73 -7.53 11.70 -8.99
C GLU A 73 -7.68 11.45 -7.48
N ILE A 74 -8.83 10.93 -7.05
CA ILE A 74 -9.10 10.58 -5.65
C ILE A 74 -8.19 9.45 -5.17
N GLU A 75 -7.93 8.46 -6.02
CA GLU A 75 -7.01 7.37 -5.70
C GLU A 75 -5.56 7.85 -5.68
N LYS A 76 -5.16 8.65 -6.67
CA LYS A 76 -3.82 9.24 -6.71
C LYS A 76 -3.54 10.07 -5.45
N ASN A 77 -4.45 10.96 -5.08
CA ASN A 77 -4.30 11.80 -3.90
C ASN A 77 -4.22 10.96 -2.61
N ALA A 78 -4.99 9.87 -2.53
CA ALA A 78 -4.89 8.95 -1.39
C ALA A 78 -3.53 8.22 -1.33
N ILE A 79 -2.97 7.81 -2.48
CA ILE A 79 -1.65 7.16 -2.53
C ILE A 79 -0.53 8.17 -2.21
N GLU A 80 -0.62 9.39 -2.73
CA GLU A 80 0.36 10.45 -2.46
C GLU A 80 0.35 10.87 -0.98
N GLN A 81 -0.84 11.04 -0.39
CA GLN A 81 -0.98 11.31 1.04
C GLN A 81 -0.35 10.19 1.88
N GLU A 82 -0.66 8.93 1.55
CA GLU A 82 -0.09 7.77 2.23
C GLU A 82 1.44 7.75 2.12
N LEU A 83 2.01 8.03 0.94
CA LEU A 83 3.45 8.13 0.73
C LEU A 83 4.09 9.21 1.60
N THR A 84 3.43 10.37 1.74
CA THR A 84 3.91 11.44 2.62
C THR A 84 3.93 10.99 4.07
N GLU A 85 2.86 10.37 4.56
CA GLU A 85 2.76 9.89 5.93
C GLU A 85 3.82 8.80 6.23
N LEU A 86 3.98 7.82 5.32
CA LEU A 86 5.00 6.77 5.47
C LEU A 86 6.43 7.32 5.49
N LYS A 87 6.75 8.28 4.62
CA LYS A 87 8.07 8.92 4.59
C LYS A 87 8.34 9.69 5.88
N MET A 88 7.35 10.41 6.41
CA MET A 88 7.48 11.08 7.71
C MET A 88 7.73 10.08 8.84
N VAL A 89 7.02 8.96 8.87
CA VAL A 89 7.24 7.92 9.88
C VAL A 89 8.64 7.29 9.74
N LEU A 90 9.10 7.06 8.51
CA LEU A 90 10.44 6.55 8.25
C LEU A 90 11.52 7.51 8.76
N ASP A 91 11.36 8.82 8.48
CA ASP A 91 12.28 9.87 8.95
C ASP A 91 12.35 9.92 10.48
N LEU A 92 11.24 9.65 11.19
CA LEU A 92 11.22 9.58 12.66
C LEU A 92 11.94 8.35 13.24
N LEU A 93 12.18 7.32 12.43
CA LEU A 93 12.87 6.09 12.83
C LEU A 93 14.37 6.10 12.49
N THR A 94 14.85 7.11 11.78
CA THR A 94 16.25 7.29 11.34
C THR A 94 16.92 8.46 12.02
#